data_AF-A0A933FQP2-F1
#
_entry.id   AF-A0A933FQP2-F1
#
_cell.length_a   1.000
_cell.length_b   1.000
_cell.length_c   1.000
_cell.angle_alpha   90.00
_cell.angle_beta   90.00
_cell.angle_gamma   90.00
#
_symmetry.space_group_name_H-M   'P 1'
#
loop_
_entity.id
_entity.type
_entity.pdbx_description
1 polymer ?
#
loop_
_entity_poly.entity_id
_entity_poly.type
_entity_poly.pdbx_seq_one_letter_code
_entity_poly.pdbx_strand_id
1 'polypeptide(L)'
;MPGSADLETWKVILQAVTAVGGVVGIGWTIIWAIRGPRLRISLLDSRGYPTRYGDSPEAPPAFFYHLRVRNIRKWTANHVRAKITKLTKKYKGQINWEQRTPVCLVWAPLPSPKLYLLDVLGLDEEACNLGFIIKGRSFQLDAMDPARVGQNEKWPPGFDGFVHADETMQLELVAVGENARSNTLYLEITWDGQWYDQPEEMQKHLVVSTRRPGALASVRSRLGFGSPGA
;
A
#
# COMPACT_ATOMS: atom_id res chain seq x y z
N MET A 1 4.18 -57.99 -32.46
CA MET A 1 3.07 -57.57 -31.59
C MET A 1 3.66 -57.00 -30.31
N PRO A 2 3.68 -55.67 -30.11
CA PRO A 2 4.13 -55.04 -28.88
C PRO A 2 3.05 -55.25 -27.80
N GLY A 3 3.46 -55.76 -26.64
CA GLY A 3 2.57 -56.16 -25.56
C GLY A 3 1.85 -54.99 -24.88
N SER A 4 0.60 -55.23 -24.49
CA SER A 4 -0.31 -54.34 -23.76
C SER A 4 0.14 -53.96 -22.34
N ALA A 5 1.41 -54.18 -21.98
CA ALA A 5 1.99 -53.86 -20.67
C ALA A 5 2.49 -52.40 -20.57
N ASP A 6 2.41 -51.62 -21.64
CA ASP A 6 3.02 -50.29 -21.71
C ASP A 6 2.12 -49.20 -21.10
N LEU A 7 0.81 -49.21 -21.38
CA LEU A 7 -0.10 -48.10 -21.06
C LEU A 7 -0.44 -47.95 -19.57
N GLU A 8 -0.59 -49.05 -18.82
CA GLU A 8 -0.86 -49.00 -17.38
C GLU A 8 0.40 -48.59 -16.59
N THR A 9 1.57 -49.05 -17.03
CA THR A 9 2.86 -48.67 -16.44
C THR A 9 3.15 -47.17 -16.62
N TRP A 10 2.83 -46.61 -17.79
CA TRP A 10 2.96 -45.16 -18.05
C TRP A 10 2.02 -44.31 -17.18
N LYS A 11 0.79 -44.75 -16.92
CA LYS A 11 -0.15 -44.02 -16.04
C LYS A 11 0.36 -43.95 -14.60
N VAL A 12 0.92 -45.04 -14.07
CA VAL A 12 1.48 -45.10 -12.71
C VAL A 12 2.72 -44.19 -12.60
N ILE A 13 3.59 -44.18 -13.62
CA ILE A 13 4.76 -43.29 -13.67
C ILE A 13 4.31 -41.82 -13.74
N LEU A 14 3.32 -41.48 -14.57
CA LEU A 14 2.81 -40.11 -14.67
C LEU A 14 2.20 -39.63 -13.34
N GLN A 15 1.42 -40.48 -12.67
CA GLN A 15 0.82 -40.16 -11.37
C GLN A 15 1.88 -40.01 -10.27
N ALA A 16 2.91 -40.85 -10.27
CA ALA A 16 4.03 -40.74 -9.34
C ALA A 16 4.85 -39.45 -9.57
N VAL A 17 5.13 -39.07 -10.82
CA VAL A 17 5.81 -37.81 -11.17
C VAL A 17 4.94 -36.60 -10.80
N THR A 18 3.63 -36.67 -10.96
CA THR A 18 2.70 -35.59 -10.59
C THR A 18 2.60 -35.43 -9.07
N ALA A 19 2.63 -36.54 -8.32
CA ALA A 19 2.61 -36.53 -6.86
C ALA A 19 3.94 -36.02 -6.26
N VAL A 20 5.09 -36.47 -6.77
CA VAL A 20 6.41 -35.99 -6.33
C VAL A 20 6.64 -34.54 -6.76
N GLY A 21 6.29 -34.19 -8.00
CA GLY A 21 6.34 -32.80 -8.49
C GLY A 21 5.43 -31.87 -7.72
N GLY A 22 4.23 -32.33 -7.34
CA GLY A 22 3.30 -31.61 -6.48
C GLY A 22 3.87 -31.38 -5.07
N VAL A 23 4.47 -32.39 -4.45
CA VAL A 23 5.08 -32.28 -3.10
C VAL A 23 6.32 -31.37 -3.12
N VAL A 24 7.15 -31.44 -4.15
CA VAL A 24 8.32 -30.55 -4.29
C VAL A 24 7.89 -29.11 -4.57
N GLY A 25 6.88 -28.89 -5.42
CA GLY A 25 6.34 -27.56 -5.70
C GLY A 25 5.64 -26.92 -4.50
N ILE A 26 4.84 -27.70 -3.76
CA ILE A 26 4.19 -27.25 -2.51
C ILE A 26 5.25 -27.01 -1.42
N GLY A 27 6.23 -27.89 -1.28
CA GLY A 27 7.36 -27.70 -0.36
C GLY A 27 8.14 -26.42 -0.65
N TRP A 28 8.44 -26.15 -1.93
CA TRP A 28 9.15 -24.96 -2.36
C TRP A 28 8.35 -23.68 -2.08
N THR A 29 7.05 -23.66 -2.38
CA THR A 29 6.18 -22.50 -2.09
C THR A 29 6.03 -22.25 -0.59
N ILE A 30 5.91 -23.31 0.23
CA ILE A 30 5.90 -23.21 1.70
C ILE A 30 7.24 -22.68 2.22
N ILE A 31 8.37 -23.18 1.72
CA ILE A 31 9.71 -22.69 2.11
C ILE A 31 9.84 -21.20 1.77
N TRP A 32 9.38 -20.76 0.61
CA TRP A 32 9.39 -19.34 0.24
C TRP A 32 8.42 -18.49 1.05
N ALA A 33 7.24 -18.99 1.41
CA ALA A 33 6.35 -18.28 2.34
C ALA A 33 6.99 -18.11 3.74
N ILE A 34 7.71 -19.13 4.20
CA ILE A 34 8.38 -19.13 5.51
C ILE A 34 9.68 -18.33 5.50
N ARG A 35 10.47 -18.38 4.43
CA ARG A 35 11.80 -17.77 4.37
C ARG A 35 11.86 -16.47 3.57
N GLY A 36 11.00 -16.25 2.58
CA GLY A 36 11.02 -15.07 1.72
C GLY A 36 10.80 -13.73 2.45
N PRO A 37 10.96 -12.60 1.74
CA PRO A 37 10.82 -11.26 2.32
C PRO A 37 9.46 -11.08 3.01
N ARG A 38 9.44 -10.21 4.03
CA ARG A 38 8.20 -9.92 4.75
C ARG A 38 8.09 -8.43 4.98
N LEU A 39 7.24 -7.80 4.20
CA LEU A 39 6.98 -6.38 4.30
C LEU A 39 6.03 -6.08 5.47
N ARG A 40 6.21 -4.91 6.06
CA ARG A 40 5.31 -4.33 7.04
C ARG A 40 5.10 -2.87 6.69
N ILE A 41 3.84 -2.45 6.61
CA ILE A 41 3.47 -1.06 6.35
C ILE A 41 2.79 -0.47 7.59
N SER A 42 3.17 0.75 7.92
CA SER A 42 2.69 1.50 9.09
C SER A 42 2.70 3.01 8.81
N LEU A 43 1.92 3.78 9.54
CA LEU A 43 2.08 5.24 9.57
C LEU A 43 3.41 5.58 10.29
N LEU A 44 4.18 6.51 9.74
CA LEU A 44 5.47 6.90 10.32
C LEU A 44 5.27 7.80 11.54
N ASP A 45 4.62 8.95 11.35
CA ASP A 45 4.18 9.86 12.42
C ASP A 45 2.80 10.44 12.05
N SER A 46 1.87 10.45 13.00
CA SER A 46 0.52 11.02 12.84
C SER A 46 0.49 12.54 12.93
N ARG A 47 1.55 13.18 13.44
CA ARG A 47 1.65 14.64 13.55
C ARG A 47 2.09 15.31 12.24
N GLY A 48 2.63 14.52 11.32
CA GLY A 48 3.28 15.03 10.12
C GLY A 48 4.61 15.72 10.42
N TYR A 49 5.32 16.06 9.35
CA TYR A 49 6.61 16.72 9.38
C TYR A 49 6.45 18.15 8.87
N PRO A 50 6.64 19.18 9.74
CA PRO A 50 6.58 20.56 9.31
C PRO A 50 7.77 20.89 8.41
N THR A 51 7.49 21.49 7.26
CA THR A 51 8.51 21.96 6.29
C THR A 51 7.91 23.08 5.44
N ARG A 52 8.61 23.49 4.38
CA ARG A 52 8.13 24.44 3.37
C ARG A 52 7.86 23.72 2.05
N TYR A 53 6.84 24.16 1.32
CA TYR A 53 6.50 23.59 0.03
C TYR A 53 7.31 24.26 -1.10
N GLY A 54 8.43 23.63 -1.46
CA GLY A 54 9.37 24.10 -2.48
C GLY A 54 10.64 24.76 -1.90
N ASP A 55 11.58 25.09 -2.77
CA ASP A 55 12.94 25.52 -2.38
C ASP A 55 13.06 27.03 -2.13
N SER A 56 11.99 27.81 -2.38
CA SER A 56 12.01 29.27 -2.20
C SER A 56 11.99 29.69 -0.73
N PRO A 57 12.71 30.76 -0.32
CA PRO A 57 12.56 31.37 1.00
C PRO A 57 11.13 31.85 1.31
N GLU A 58 10.32 32.10 0.28
CA GLU A 58 8.91 32.51 0.36
C GLU A 58 7.95 31.32 0.28
N ALA A 59 8.47 30.09 0.21
CA ALA A 59 7.65 28.89 0.13
C ALA A 59 6.70 28.79 1.34
N PRO A 60 5.40 28.51 1.10
CA PRO A 60 4.42 28.43 2.18
C PRO A 60 4.71 27.24 3.09
N PRO A 61 4.35 27.33 4.38
CA PRO A 61 4.52 26.22 5.30
C PRO A 61 3.60 25.06 4.92
N ALA A 62 4.09 23.85 5.15
CA ALA A 62 3.45 22.59 4.79
C ALA A 62 3.71 21.52 5.84
N PHE A 63 2.79 20.57 5.96
CA PHE A 63 2.99 19.33 6.73
C PHE A 63 2.98 18.15 5.78
N PHE A 64 4.02 17.32 5.84
CA PHE A 64 4.11 16.07 5.07
C PHE A 64 3.86 14.87 5.95
N TYR A 65 3.14 13.89 5.41
CA TYR A 65 2.82 12.65 6.10
C TYR A 65 3.42 11.49 5.33
N HIS A 66 4.07 10.59 6.05
CA HIS A 66 4.75 9.45 5.45
C HIS A 66 4.25 8.13 6.02
N LEU A 67 4.27 7.12 5.17
CA LEU A 67 4.19 5.72 5.51
C LEU A 67 5.61 5.19 5.68
N ARG A 68 5.75 4.24 6.60
CA ARG A 68 6.96 3.44 6.75
C ARG A 68 6.69 2.05 6.19
N VAL A 69 7.49 1.65 5.21
CA VAL A 69 7.53 0.29 4.70
C VAL A 69 8.84 -0.34 5.10
N ARG A 70 8.76 -1.40 5.90
CA ARG A 70 9.92 -2.12 6.42
C ARG A 70 9.92 -3.55 5.92
N ASN A 71 11.08 -4.05 5.52
CA ASN A 71 11.28 -5.47 5.34
C ASN A 71 11.84 -6.09 6.63
N ILE A 72 11.05 -6.92 7.31
CA ILE A 72 11.45 -7.47 8.62
C ILE A 72 12.36 -8.71 8.49
N ARG A 73 12.68 -9.12 7.27
CA ARG A 73 13.55 -10.27 6.97
C ARG A 73 14.74 -9.82 6.14
N LYS A 74 15.80 -10.63 6.16
CA LYS A 74 17.07 -10.36 5.43
C LYS A 74 16.97 -10.51 3.91
N TRP A 75 15.86 -11.04 3.39
CA TRP A 75 15.66 -11.27 1.96
C TRP A 75 15.16 -10.00 1.30
N THR A 76 15.64 -9.67 0.11
CA THR A 76 15.19 -8.48 -0.63
C THR A 76 13.75 -8.64 -1.11
N ALA A 77 12.94 -7.60 -0.92
CA ALA A 77 11.64 -7.48 -1.55
C ALA A 77 11.79 -6.64 -2.83
N ASN A 78 11.52 -7.23 -3.98
CA ASN A 78 11.79 -6.59 -5.27
C ASN A 78 10.58 -5.78 -5.73
N HIS A 79 10.84 -4.63 -6.37
CA HIS A 79 9.85 -3.83 -7.07
C HIS A 79 8.62 -3.46 -6.21
N VAL A 80 8.87 -3.10 -4.96
CA VAL A 80 7.81 -2.78 -3.99
C VAL A 80 7.14 -1.46 -4.38
N ARG A 81 5.81 -1.48 -4.33
CA ARG A 81 4.95 -0.31 -4.51
C ARG A 81 4.00 -0.21 -3.32
N ALA A 82 3.86 0.98 -2.75
CA ALA A 82 2.76 1.27 -1.83
C ALA A 82 1.51 1.61 -2.64
N LYS A 83 0.40 0.93 -2.36
CA LYS A 83 -0.87 1.08 -3.08
C LYS A 83 -2.00 1.39 -2.11
N ILE A 84 -2.85 2.33 -2.49
CA ILE A 84 -4.19 2.49 -1.96
C ILE A 84 -5.09 1.51 -2.71
N THR A 85 -5.61 0.49 -2.03
CA THR A 85 -6.51 -0.53 -2.63
C THR A 85 -7.98 -0.18 -2.46
N LYS A 86 -8.30 0.64 -1.47
CA LYS A 86 -9.64 1.18 -1.27
C LYS A 86 -9.56 2.59 -0.71
N LEU A 87 -10.41 3.47 -1.23
CA LEU A 87 -10.62 4.81 -0.73
C LEU A 87 -12.11 5.02 -0.52
N THR A 88 -12.50 5.55 0.63
CA THR A 88 -13.87 5.99 0.90
C THR A 88 -13.82 7.41 1.45
N LYS A 89 -14.57 8.32 0.83
CA LYS A 89 -14.76 9.66 1.37
C LYS A 89 -16.09 9.75 2.12
N LYS A 90 -16.09 10.59 3.14
CA LYS A 90 -17.27 10.98 3.89
C LYS A 90 -17.31 12.49 4.00
N TYR A 91 -18.51 13.03 3.87
CA TYR A 91 -18.81 14.43 4.17
C TYR A 91 -19.87 14.44 5.25
N LYS A 92 -19.63 15.16 6.35
CA LYS A 92 -20.55 15.21 7.50
C LYS A 92 -21.00 13.81 7.98
N GLY A 93 -20.08 12.86 7.97
CA GLY A 93 -20.30 11.48 8.43
C GLY A 93 -20.98 10.53 7.43
N GLN A 94 -21.53 11.04 6.33
CA GLN A 94 -22.16 10.22 5.29
C GLN A 94 -21.14 9.86 4.21
N ILE A 95 -21.16 8.59 3.75
CA ILE A 95 -20.33 8.16 2.63
C ILE A 95 -20.84 8.86 1.38
N ASN A 96 -20.01 9.69 0.78
CA ASN A 96 -20.32 10.38 -0.47
C ASN A 96 -19.71 9.66 -1.68
N TRP A 97 -18.62 8.91 -1.49
CA TRP A 97 -17.85 8.34 -2.58
C TRP A 97 -16.98 7.16 -2.13
N GLU A 98 -16.84 6.14 -2.99
CA GLU A 98 -15.95 4.98 -2.79
C GLU A 98 -15.23 4.63 -4.09
N GLN A 99 -13.94 4.31 -3.99
CA GLN A 99 -13.11 3.82 -5.08
C GLN A 99 -12.34 2.56 -4.65
N ARG A 100 -12.26 1.58 -5.56
CA ARG A 100 -11.50 0.34 -5.37
C ARG A 100 -10.39 0.11 -6.39
N THR A 101 -10.32 0.95 -7.42
CA THR A 101 -9.21 0.89 -8.38
C THR A 101 -7.91 1.29 -7.68
N PRO A 102 -6.87 0.43 -7.70
CA PRO A 102 -5.65 0.69 -6.98
C PRO A 102 -4.94 1.96 -7.48
N VAL A 103 -4.44 2.75 -6.55
CA VAL A 103 -3.61 3.94 -6.82
C VAL A 103 -2.26 3.77 -6.15
N CYS A 104 -1.16 4.01 -6.87
CA CYS A 104 0.18 3.92 -6.31
C CYS A 104 0.59 5.24 -5.63
N LEU A 105 1.33 5.15 -4.53
CA LEU A 105 1.96 6.29 -3.86
C LEU A 105 3.42 6.45 -4.30
N VAL A 106 4.00 7.62 -4.02
CA VAL A 106 5.38 7.97 -4.36
C VAL A 106 6.33 7.66 -3.18
N TRP A 107 7.53 7.15 -3.45
CA TRP A 107 8.56 6.91 -2.42
C TRP A 107 9.29 8.20 -2.02
N ALA A 108 9.79 8.27 -0.78
CA ALA A 108 10.52 9.39 -0.22
C ALA A 108 11.89 8.96 0.34
N PRO A 109 12.94 9.80 0.31
CA PRO A 109 13.09 11.04 -0.45
C PRO A 109 13.46 10.77 -1.93
N LEU A 110 13.06 11.67 -2.83
CA LEU A 110 13.40 11.57 -4.25
C LEU A 110 14.85 12.02 -4.48
N PRO A 111 15.73 11.07 -4.86
CA PRO A 111 16.28 11.19 -6.21
C PRO A 111 16.22 9.86 -7.00
N SER A 112 15.38 8.90 -6.59
CA SER A 112 15.32 7.60 -7.28
C SER A 112 14.85 7.74 -8.74
N PRO A 113 15.52 7.10 -9.71
CA PRO A 113 15.11 7.12 -11.12
C PRO A 113 13.78 6.39 -11.36
N LYS A 114 13.30 5.59 -10.40
CA LYS A 114 11.98 4.93 -10.46
C LYS A 114 11.14 5.39 -9.26
N LEU A 115 10.37 6.47 -9.44
CA LEU A 115 9.60 7.17 -8.39
C LEU A 115 8.64 6.29 -7.56
N TYR A 116 8.26 5.12 -8.08
CA TYR A 116 7.20 4.26 -7.53
C TYR A 116 7.63 2.79 -7.36
N LEU A 117 8.85 2.44 -7.75
CA LEU A 117 9.41 1.09 -7.63
C LEU A 117 10.66 1.17 -6.77
N LEU A 118 10.63 0.48 -5.65
CA LEU A 118 11.77 0.42 -4.75
C LEU A 118 12.04 -1.03 -4.37
N ASP A 119 13.29 -1.45 -4.50
CA ASP A 119 13.74 -2.69 -3.90
C ASP A 119 13.95 -2.41 -2.42
N VAL A 120 13.13 -3.02 -1.56
CA VAL A 120 13.28 -2.87 -0.11
C VAL A 120 14.24 -3.95 0.35
N LEU A 121 15.49 -3.53 0.51
CA LEU A 121 16.60 -4.37 0.94
C LEU A 121 16.34 -4.94 2.34
N GLY A 122 17.03 -6.04 2.63
CA GLY A 122 16.78 -6.80 3.85
C GLY A 122 17.11 -5.99 5.11
N LEU A 123 16.13 -5.86 6.02
CA LEU A 123 16.17 -5.07 7.26
C LEU A 123 16.08 -3.55 7.11
N ASP A 124 15.95 -3.03 5.88
CA ASP A 124 15.83 -1.59 5.64
C ASP A 124 14.40 -1.08 5.90
N GLU A 125 14.33 0.22 6.20
CA GLU A 125 13.11 0.99 6.38
C GLU A 125 13.06 2.10 5.34
N GLU A 126 12.00 2.11 4.55
CA GLU A 126 11.81 3.08 3.48
C GLU A 126 10.57 3.93 3.76
N ALA A 127 10.68 5.23 3.49
CA ALA A 127 9.59 6.17 3.65
C ALA A 127 8.82 6.30 2.34
N CYS A 128 7.50 6.31 2.40
CA CYS A 128 6.63 6.57 1.26
C CYS A 128 5.74 7.75 1.58
N ASN A 129 5.61 8.70 0.66
CA ASN A 129 4.74 9.85 0.87
C ASN A 129 3.28 9.39 0.87
N LEU A 130 2.57 9.67 1.96
CA LEU A 130 1.11 9.54 2.01
C LEU A 130 0.46 10.73 1.33
N GLY A 131 0.92 11.92 1.68
CA GLY A 131 0.33 13.19 1.26
C GLY A 131 0.86 14.35 2.07
N PHE A 132 0.32 15.53 1.79
CA PHE A 132 0.73 16.77 2.42
C PHE A 132 -0.44 17.76 2.49
N ILE A 133 -0.30 18.74 3.36
CA ILE A 133 -1.18 19.92 3.39
C ILE A 133 -0.32 21.18 3.37
N ILE A 134 -0.76 22.18 2.61
CA ILE A 134 -0.13 23.50 2.50
C ILE A 134 -1.08 24.51 3.13
N LYS A 135 -0.53 25.52 3.82
CA LYS A 135 -1.33 26.60 4.41
C LYS A 135 -2.32 27.21 3.40
N GLY A 136 -3.59 27.23 3.78
CA GLY A 136 -4.69 27.73 2.94
C GLY A 136 -5.19 26.75 1.86
N ARG A 137 -4.74 25.49 1.87
CA ARG A 137 -5.18 24.45 0.91
C ARG A 137 -5.78 23.24 1.63
N SER A 138 -6.42 22.38 0.85
CA SER A 138 -6.88 21.07 1.28
C SER A 138 -5.70 20.09 1.40
N PHE A 139 -5.85 19.05 2.24
CA PHE A 139 -4.88 17.96 2.25
C PHE A 139 -4.92 17.24 0.90
N GLN A 140 -3.76 16.85 0.40
CA GLN A 140 -3.58 16.19 -0.90
C GLN A 140 -2.77 14.92 -0.72
N LEU A 141 -3.27 13.79 -1.24
CA LEU A 141 -2.51 12.55 -1.34
C LEU A 141 -1.37 12.71 -2.34
N ASP A 142 -0.20 12.20 -1.99
CA ASP A 142 0.96 12.15 -2.90
C ASP A 142 0.90 10.87 -3.75
N ALA A 143 -0.19 10.79 -4.50
CA ALA A 143 -0.45 9.69 -5.41
C ALA A 143 0.31 9.90 -6.72
N MET A 144 0.85 8.81 -7.25
CA MET A 144 1.59 8.79 -8.50
C MET A 144 0.67 9.13 -9.66
N ASP A 145 0.97 10.22 -10.36
CA ASP A 145 0.30 10.58 -11.61
C ASP A 145 0.61 9.54 -12.71
N PRO A 146 -0.40 8.81 -13.21
CA PRO A 146 -0.21 7.84 -14.28
C PRO A 146 0.50 8.42 -15.52
N ALA A 147 0.23 9.69 -15.84
CA ALA A 147 0.85 10.37 -16.97
C ALA A 147 2.37 10.52 -16.82
N ARG A 148 2.86 10.69 -15.58
CA ARG A 148 4.30 10.79 -15.29
C ARG A 148 5.04 9.48 -15.46
N VAL A 149 4.32 8.35 -15.45
CA VAL A 149 4.91 7.01 -15.54
C VAL A 149 4.89 6.47 -16.97
N GLY A 150 4.42 7.26 -17.93
CA GLY A 150 4.37 6.85 -19.34
C GLY A 150 3.43 5.66 -19.57
N GLN A 151 2.60 5.34 -18.58
CA GLN A 151 1.53 4.37 -18.71
C GLN A 151 0.33 5.15 -19.24
N ASN A 152 -0.31 4.67 -20.31
CA ASN A 152 -1.60 5.20 -20.79
C ASN A 152 -2.75 4.97 -19.79
N GLU A 153 -2.42 4.74 -18.52
CA GLU A 153 -3.36 4.64 -17.43
C GLU A 153 -3.93 6.03 -17.17
N LYS A 154 -5.24 6.11 -17.01
CA LYS A 154 -5.91 7.32 -16.56
C LYS A 154 -6.13 7.19 -15.06
N TRP A 155 -6.19 8.32 -14.36
CA TRP A 155 -6.71 8.34 -13.00
C TRP A 155 -8.05 7.60 -12.97
N PRO A 156 -8.31 6.80 -11.91
CA PRO A 156 -9.62 6.20 -11.75
C PRO A 156 -10.70 7.29 -11.79
N PRO A 157 -11.85 7.06 -12.45
CA PRO A 157 -12.89 8.07 -12.56
C PRO A 157 -13.31 8.61 -11.19
N GLY A 158 -13.26 9.93 -11.02
CA GLY A 158 -13.62 10.60 -9.78
C GLY A 158 -12.54 10.62 -8.70
N PHE A 159 -11.34 10.08 -8.95
CA PHE A 159 -10.21 10.27 -8.05
C PHE A 159 -9.73 11.72 -8.09
N ASP A 160 -9.90 12.44 -6.99
CA ASP A 160 -9.32 13.79 -6.81
C ASP A 160 -8.09 13.77 -5.89
N GLY A 161 -7.98 12.79 -4.99
CA GLY A 161 -6.88 12.68 -4.03
C GLY A 161 -6.89 13.75 -2.92
N PHE A 162 -7.95 14.55 -2.78
CA PHE A 162 -8.00 15.64 -1.80
C PHE A 162 -8.86 15.31 -0.58
N VAL A 163 -8.60 15.93 0.56
CA VAL A 163 -9.51 15.98 1.72
C VAL A 163 -9.82 17.44 2.00
N HIS A 164 -11.04 17.86 1.69
CA HIS A 164 -11.50 19.22 1.93
C HIS A 164 -11.91 19.44 3.39
N ALA A 165 -12.24 20.68 3.74
CA ALA A 165 -12.74 20.99 5.08
C ALA A 165 -14.05 20.22 5.36
N ASP A 166 -14.18 19.72 6.58
CA ASP A 166 -15.29 18.87 7.04
C ASP A 166 -15.41 17.51 6.33
N GLU A 167 -14.35 17.08 5.64
CA GLU A 167 -14.27 15.77 5.02
C GLU A 167 -13.44 14.78 5.84
N THR A 168 -13.80 13.51 5.70
CA THR A 168 -13.02 12.38 6.19
C THR A 168 -12.74 11.44 5.04
N MET A 169 -11.47 11.08 4.84
CA MET A 169 -11.03 10.08 3.88
C MET A 169 -10.52 8.84 4.63
N GLN A 170 -11.05 7.69 4.25
CA GLN A 170 -10.64 6.39 4.76
C GLN A 170 -9.88 5.65 3.67
N LEU A 171 -8.72 5.10 4.03
CA LEU A 171 -7.81 4.43 3.10
C LEU A 171 -7.54 3.00 3.56
N GLU A 172 -7.52 2.09 2.60
CA GLU A 172 -6.93 0.77 2.74
C GLU A 172 -5.63 0.73 1.92
N LEU A 173 -4.51 0.44 2.58
CA LEU A 173 -3.19 0.47 1.97
C LEU A 173 -2.46 -0.86 2.12
N VAL A 174 -1.69 -1.21 1.10
CA VAL A 174 -0.78 -2.35 1.08
C VAL A 174 0.51 -2.00 0.35
N ALA A 175 1.64 -2.50 0.82
CA ALA A 175 2.87 -2.55 0.03
C ALA A 175 2.97 -3.91 -0.67
N VAL A 176 3.18 -3.88 -1.98
CA VAL A 176 3.24 -5.07 -2.85
C VAL A 176 4.51 -5.01 -3.67
N GLY A 177 5.38 -6.00 -3.49
CA GLY A 177 6.48 -6.30 -4.40
C GLY A 177 6.20 -7.58 -5.20
N GLU A 178 7.11 -7.95 -6.09
CA GLU A 178 6.98 -9.18 -6.90
C GLU A 178 6.98 -10.45 -6.04
N ASN A 179 7.77 -10.45 -4.97
CA ASN A 179 7.99 -11.60 -4.10
C ASN A 179 7.52 -11.37 -2.66
N ALA A 180 6.82 -10.26 -2.39
CA ALA A 180 6.43 -9.87 -1.03
C ALA A 180 5.12 -9.08 -1.00
N ARG A 181 4.36 -9.23 0.09
CA ARG A 181 3.19 -8.40 0.39
C ARG A 181 3.19 -8.04 1.87
N SER A 182 2.82 -6.79 2.20
CA SER A 182 2.72 -6.35 3.58
C SER A 182 1.40 -6.75 4.23
N ASN A 183 1.26 -6.45 5.53
CA ASN A 183 -0.06 -6.31 6.14
C ASN A 183 -0.89 -5.24 5.43
N THR A 184 -2.21 -5.30 5.59
CA THR A 184 -3.09 -4.17 5.26
C THR A 184 -3.00 -3.12 6.37
N LEU A 185 -2.86 -1.86 5.98
CA LEU A 185 -2.96 -0.70 6.86
C LEU A 185 -4.24 0.04 6.54
N TYR A 186 -5.06 0.31 7.55
CA TYR A 186 -6.24 1.14 7.42
C TYR A 186 -5.96 2.50 8.03
N LEU A 187 -6.16 3.57 7.27
CA LEU A 187 -5.99 4.95 7.74
C LEU A 187 -7.31 5.71 7.66
N GLU A 188 -7.45 6.69 8.54
CA GLU A 188 -8.47 7.72 8.48
C GLU A 188 -7.81 9.09 8.58
N ILE A 189 -8.13 9.95 7.62
CA ILE A 189 -7.65 11.31 7.49
C ILE A 189 -8.86 12.22 7.62
N THR A 190 -8.88 13.10 8.60
CA THR A 190 -9.96 14.08 8.81
C THR A 190 -9.39 15.48 8.83
N TRP A 191 -10.03 16.41 8.14
CA TRP A 191 -9.61 17.80 8.04
C TRP A 191 -10.78 18.74 8.32
N ASP A 192 -10.62 19.65 9.29
CA ASP A 192 -11.67 20.61 9.66
C ASP A 192 -11.52 22.00 9.01
N GLY A 193 -10.46 22.20 8.23
CA GLY A 193 -10.20 23.47 7.54
C GLY A 193 -9.36 24.49 8.30
N GLN A 194 -8.96 24.23 9.55
CA GLN A 194 -8.23 25.19 10.37
C GLN A 194 -6.73 24.92 10.42
N TRP A 195 -5.93 25.90 10.00
CA TRP A 195 -4.47 25.78 9.96
C TRP A 195 -3.81 26.42 11.19
N TYR A 196 -2.82 25.71 11.76
CA TYR A 196 -1.92 26.23 12.78
C TYR A 196 -0.47 25.91 12.43
N ASP A 197 0.44 26.84 12.75
CA ASP A 197 1.86 26.70 12.42
C ASP A 197 2.58 25.72 13.38
N GLN A 198 2.06 25.51 14.60
CA GLN A 198 2.60 24.56 15.56
C GLN A 198 2.09 23.11 15.29
N PRO A 199 2.97 22.10 15.18
CA PRO A 199 2.57 20.71 14.93
C PRO A 199 1.59 20.14 15.97
N GLU A 200 1.76 20.50 17.24
CA GLU A 200 0.95 19.99 18.35
C GLU A 200 -0.50 20.48 18.29
N GLU A 201 -0.72 21.67 17.72
CA GLU A 201 -2.05 22.20 17.49
C GLU A 201 -2.60 21.68 16.17
N MET A 202 -1.78 21.68 15.11
CA MET A 202 -2.18 21.23 13.78
C MET A 202 -2.73 19.80 13.76
N GLN A 203 -2.15 18.88 14.54
CA GLN A 203 -2.63 17.49 14.64
C GLN A 203 -4.07 17.35 15.17
N LYS A 204 -4.64 18.39 15.80
CA LYS A 204 -6.03 18.41 16.26
C LYS A 204 -7.01 18.70 15.13
N HIS A 205 -6.54 19.43 14.12
CA HIS A 205 -7.31 19.93 12.98
C HIS A 205 -7.17 19.02 11.76
N LEU A 206 -5.93 18.57 11.49
CA LEU A 206 -5.63 17.50 10.53
C LEU A 206 -5.27 16.21 11.28
N VAL A 207 -6.26 15.34 11.43
CA VAL A 207 -6.11 14.09 12.16
C VAL A 207 -5.81 12.96 11.18
N VAL A 208 -4.59 12.41 11.23
CA VAL A 208 -4.20 11.20 10.50
C VAL A 208 -4.03 10.06 11.48
N SER A 209 -4.92 9.07 11.44
CA SER A 209 -4.95 7.99 12.44
C SER A 209 -5.03 6.61 11.81
N THR A 210 -4.50 5.61 12.52
CA THR A 210 -4.65 4.21 12.12
C THR A 210 -5.98 3.66 12.62
N ARG A 211 -6.74 3.02 11.73
CA ARG A 211 -7.94 2.28 12.11
C ARG A 211 -7.59 0.83 12.40
N ARG A 212 -8.08 0.31 13.52
CA ARG A 212 -8.09 -1.13 13.73
C ARG A 212 -9.17 -1.73 12.84
N PRO A 213 -8.88 -2.76 12.02
CA PRO A 213 -9.95 -3.49 11.35
C PRO A 213 -10.89 -4.04 12.43
N GLY A 214 -12.20 -3.90 12.22
CA GLY A 214 -13.19 -4.51 13.12
C GLY A 214 -12.88 -6.00 13.29
N ALA A 215 -13.21 -6.57 14.46
CA ALA A 215 -12.80 -7.93 14.84
C ALA A 215 -13.14 -9.00 13.78
N LEU A 216 -14.23 -8.83 13.02
CA LEU A 216 -14.62 -9.71 11.93
C LEU A 216 -13.70 -9.63 10.69
N ALA A 217 -13.21 -8.43 10.34
CA ALA A 217 -12.29 -8.25 9.22
C ALA A 217 -10.87 -8.77 9.55
N SER A 218 -10.46 -8.70 10.81
CA SER A 218 -9.19 -9.27 11.27
C SER A 218 -9.21 -10.81 11.26
N VAL A 219 -10.37 -11.43 11.49
CA VAL A 219 -10.54 -12.89 11.36
C VAL A 219 -10.57 -13.33 9.90
N ARG A 220 -11.31 -12.65 9.01
CA ARG A 220 -11.35 -13.00 7.58
C ARG A 220 -9.98 -12.91 6.90
N SER A 221 -9.19 -11.88 7.23
CA SER A 221 -7.83 -11.74 6.69
C SER A 221 -6.88 -12.82 7.20
N ARG A 222 -7.05 -13.34 8.42
CA ARG A 222 -6.27 -14.46 8.96
C ARG A 222 -6.63 -15.81 8.34
N LEU A 223 -7.88 -15.97 7.89
CA LEU A 223 -8.38 -17.21 7.32
C LEU A 223 -8.14 -17.35 5.80
N GLY A 224 -7.49 -16.37 5.15
CA GLY A 224 -7.13 -16.48 3.73
C GLY A 224 -8.32 -16.44 2.76
N PHE A 225 -9.52 -16.11 3.25
CA PHE A 225 -10.67 -15.88 2.38
C PHE A 225 -10.46 -14.56 1.65
N GLY A 226 -9.93 -14.63 0.42
CA GLY A 226 -9.91 -13.49 -0.49
C GLY A 226 -11.30 -12.88 -0.60
N SER A 227 -11.39 -11.55 -0.67
CA SER A 227 -12.66 -10.86 -0.91
C SER A 227 -13.35 -11.50 -2.12
N PRO A 228 -14.64 -11.88 -2.02
CA PRO A 228 -15.35 -12.35 -3.19
C PRO A 228 -15.26 -11.27 -4.26
N GLY A 229 -14.72 -11.64 -5.43
CA GLY A 229 -14.65 -10.76 -6.57
C GLY A 229 -16.05 -10.26 -6.89
N ALA A 230 -16.22 -8.94 -6.82
CA ALA A 230 -17.37 -8.20 -7.28
C ALA A 230 -16.87 -7.19 -8.31
#